data_AF-A0A8T5KJ41-F1
#
_entry.id   AF-A0A8T5KJ41-F1
#
_cell.length_a   1.000
_cell.length_b   1.000
_cell.length_c   1.000
_cell.angle_alpha   90.00
_cell.angle_beta   90.00
_cell.angle_gamma   90.00
#
_symmetry.space_group_name_H-M   'P 1'
#
loop_
_entity.id
_entity.type
_entity.pdbx_description
1 polymer ?
#
loop_
_entity_poly.entity_id
_entity_poly.type
_entity_poly.pdbx_seq_one_letter_code
_entity_poly.pdbx_strand_id
1 'polypeptide(L)'
;MDTSAAPMWLMGNGQWMGSVRMAPLPATDRMVLRELAKRVDEIAHRPEEEEKKQLWTAHNMLDGKRPMVLCFPEDGWKELVPSDVYRCETASGRQWEQMLRRRIYHHEYIPDDTVIVDTIDIPHCIVGSGLGVTT
;
A
#
# COMPACT_ATOMS: atom_id res chain seq x y z
N MET A 1 0.97 38.41 0.13
CA MET A 1 1.89 37.32 -0.26
C MET A 1 1.14 36.04 0.01
N ASP A 2 0.78 35.34 -1.06
CA ASP A 2 -0.11 34.18 -1.11
C ASP A 2 0.57 32.95 -0.47
N THR A 3 -0.04 32.38 0.57
CA THR A 3 0.44 31.25 1.36
C THR A 3 -0.13 29.89 0.89
N SER A 4 -0.73 29.81 -0.30
CA SER A 4 -1.48 28.62 -0.76
C SER A 4 -0.66 27.43 -1.30
N ALA A 5 0.66 27.35 -1.10
CA ALA A 5 1.46 26.26 -1.64
C ALA A 5 2.59 25.80 -0.71
N ALA A 6 2.30 24.81 0.15
CA ALA A 6 3.32 24.05 0.87
C ALA A 6 3.55 22.68 0.18
N PRO A 7 4.80 22.26 -0.04
CA PRO A 7 5.14 20.96 -0.62
C PRO A 7 4.68 19.75 0.20
N MET A 8 3.92 18.84 -0.42
CA MET A 8 3.71 17.48 0.09
C MET A 8 4.95 16.61 -0.21
N TRP A 9 5.41 15.86 0.78
CA TRP A 9 6.55 14.95 0.68
C TRP A 9 6.03 13.51 0.74
N LEU A 10 6.16 12.75 -0.36
CA LEU A 10 5.75 11.34 -0.40
C LEU A 10 7.00 10.44 -0.55
N MET A 11 7.18 9.48 0.35
CA MET A 11 8.24 8.48 0.22
C MET A 11 7.89 7.47 -0.89
N GLY A 12 8.74 7.39 -1.91
CA GLY A 12 8.81 6.28 -2.87
C GLY A 12 10.24 6.07 -3.35
N ASN A 13 10.76 4.84 -3.20
CA ASN A 13 12.01 4.33 -3.80
C ASN A 13 13.30 5.13 -3.53
N GLY A 14 13.48 5.69 -2.34
CA GLY A 14 14.76 6.29 -1.93
C GLY A 14 15.20 7.53 -2.73
N GLN A 15 14.30 8.15 -3.50
CA GLN A 15 14.55 9.40 -4.22
C GLN A 15 13.59 10.51 -3.78
N TRP A 16 14.14 11.71 -3.58
CA TRP A 16 13.43 12.89 -3.14
C TRP A 16 12.52 13.44 -4.25
N MET A 17 11.21 13.32 -4.11
CA MET A 17 10.25 14.06 -4.93
C MET A 17 9.70 15.22 -4.09
N GLY A 18 9.85 16.46 -4.59
CA GLY A 18 9.29 17.66 -3.96
C GLY A 18 7.75 17.68 -3.97
N SER A 19 7.18 18.83 -3.63
CA SER A 19 5.75 19.14 -3.52
C SER A 19 4.79 18.29 -4.37
N VAL A 20 4.29 17.18 -3.84
CA VAL A 20 3.21 16.40 -4.48
C VAL A 20 1.86 17.04 -4.17
N ARG A 21 1.39 18.01 -4.96
CA ARG A 21 -0.06 18.29 -4.93
C ARG A 21 -0.76 17.05 -5.47
N MET A 22 -1.39 16.26 -4.59
CA MET A 22 -2.23 15.15 -5.04
C MET A 22 -3.39 15.72 -5.83
N ALA A 23 -3.35 15.52 -7.14
CA ALA A 23 -4.47 15.85 -8.00
C ALA A 23 -5.70 15.04 -7.56
N PRO A 24 -6.92 15.61 -7.65
CA PRO A 24 -8.13 14.85 -7.43
C PRO A 24 -8.16 13.61 -8.32
N LEU A 25 -8.46 12.44 -7.75
CA LEU A 25 -8.58 11.20 -8.52
C LEU A 25 -9.76 11.32 -9.49
N PRO A 26 -9.59 11.14 -10.81
CA PRO A 26 -10.69 11.16 -11.77
C PRO A 26 -11.66 10.00 -11.52
N ALA A 27 -12.86 10.09 -12.11
CA ALA A 27 -13.90 9.06 -11.92
C ALA A 27 -13.44 7.67 -12.37
N THR A 28 -12.67 7.60 -13.46
CA THR A 28 -12.06 6.38 -14.00
C THR A 28 -11.13 5.72 -12.99
N ASP A 29 -10.16 6.45 -12.44
CA ASP A 29 -9.25 5.94 -11.39
C ASP A 29 -10.03 5.43 -10.17
N ARG A 30 -11.03 6.20 -9.71
CA ARG A 30 -11.86 5.79 -8.56
C ARG A 30 -12.61 4.49 -8.82
N MET A 31 -13.09 4.25 -10.03
CA MET A 31 -13.75 2.99 -10.39
C MET A 31 -12.76 1.82 -10.32
N VAL A 32 -11.58 1.96 -10.93
CA VAL A 32 -10.54 0.92 -10.91
C VAL A 32 -10.14 0.58 -9.47
N LEU A 33 -9.86 1.60 -8.66
CA LEU A 33 -9.43 1.40 -7.27
C LEU A 33 -10.51 0.76 -6.41
N ARG A 34 -11.80 1.10 -6.62
CA ARG A 34 -12.90 0.48 -5.88
C ARG A 34 -13.06 -1.00 -6.20
N GLU A 35 -12.94 -1.39 -7.46
CA GLU A 35 -13.03 -2.81 -7.84
C GLU A 35 -11.85 -3.61 -7.28
N LEU A 36 -10.63 -3.07 -7.33
CA LEU A 36 -9.47 -3.70 -6.71
C LEU A 36 -9.61 -3.79 -5.18
N ALA A 37 -10.11 -2.73 -4.54
CA ALA A 37 -10.30 -2.69 -3.09
C ALA A 37 -11.34 -3.71 -2.62
N LYS A 38 -12.47 -3.89 -3.34
CA LYS A 38 -13.45 -4.96 -3.05
C LYS A 38 -12.80 -6.34 -3.06
N ARG A 39 -11.94 -6.60 -4.05
CA ARG A 39 -11.25 -7.88 -4.14
C ARG A 39 -10.27 -8.10 -2.98
N VAL A 40 -9.55 -7.05 -2.58
CA VAL A 40 -8.68 -7.11 -1.39
C VAL A 40 -9.49 -7.32 -0.12
N ASP A 41 -10.64 -6.67 0.00
CA ASP A 41 -11.57 -6.82 1.13
C ASP A 41 -12.09 -8.26 1.26
N GLU A 42 -12.52 -8.86 0.15
CA GLU A 42 -12.94 -10.26 0.09
C GLU A 42 -11.82 -11.22 0.53
N ILE A 43 -10.58 -10.96 0.11
CA ILE A 43 -9.41 -11.76 0.50
C ILE A 43 -9.11 -11.58 2.00
N ALA A 44 -9.10 -10.34 2.49
CA ALA A 44 -8.73 -10.00 3.86
C ALA A 44 -9.71 -10.56 4.92
N HIS A 45 -10.95 -10.80 4.52
CA HIS A 45 -12.01 -11.37 5.39
C HIS A 45 -12.05 -12.91 5.39
N ARG A 46 -11.11 -13.57 4.72
CA ARG A 46 -10.98 -15.02 4.76
C ARG A 46 -10.55 -15.51 6.16
N PRO A 47 -11.05 -16.67 6.62
CA PRO A 47 -10.66 -17.22 7.92
C PRO A 47 -9.16 -17.51 8.03
N GLU A 48 -8.49 -17.83 6.92
CA GLU A 48 -7.04 -18.08 6.93
C GLU A 48 -6.23 -16.82 7.24
N GLU A 49 -6.73 -15.62 6.89
CA GLU A 49 -6.04 -14.36 7.20
C GLU A 49 -6.12 -14.05 8.70
N GLU A 50 -7.22 -14.42 9.35
CA GLU A 50 -7.35 -14.32 10.82
C GLU A 50 -6.44 -15.34 11.53
N GLU A 51 -6.34 -16.57 11.02
CA GLU A 51 -5.40 -17.56 11.54
C GLU A 51 -3.95 -17.08 11.41
N LYS A 52 -3.56 -16.53 10.25
CA LYS A 52 -2.22 -15.95 10.06
C LYS A 52 -1.94 -14.82 11.06
N LYS A 53 -2.90 -13.92 11.32
CA LYS A 53 -2.75 -12.86 12.34
C LYS A 53 -2.47 -13.44 13.73
N GLN A 54 -3.20 -14.48 14.12
CA GLN A 54 -3.00 -15.14 15.41
C GLN A 54 -1.63 -15.82 15.49
N LEU A 55 -1.21 -16.49 14.42
CA LEU A 55 0.12 -17.11 14.34
C LEU A 55 1.25 -16.07 14.41
N TRP A 56 1.12 -14.95 13.70
CA TRP A 56 2.07 -13.84 13.80
C TRP A 56 2.11 -13.22 15.20
N THR A 57 0.96 -13.05 15.83
CA THR A 57 0.87 -12.53 17.19
C THR A 57 1.58 -13.47 18.16
N ALA A 58 1.34 -14.78 18.07
CA ALA A 58 2.00 -15.78 18.90
C ALA A 58 3.52 -15.83 18.64
N HIS A 59 3.95 -15.75 17.38
CA HIS A 59 5.36 -15.66 17.00
C HIS A 59 6.05 -14.46 17.66
N ASN A 60 5.43 -13.28 17.58
CA ASN A 60 5.96 -12.05 18.18
C ASN A 60 5.95 -12.07 19.72
N MET A 61 5.09 -12.89 20.33
CA MET A 61 5.06 -13.14 21.77
C MET A 61 6.01 -14.27 22.23
N LEU A 62 6.85 -14.79 21.33
CA LEU A 62 7.76 -15.92 21.58
C LEU A 62 7.05 -17.23 21.94
N ASP A 63 5.80 -17.41 21.51
CA ASP A 63 4.98 -18.62 21.65
C ASP A 63 4.62 -19.22 20.26
N GLY A 64 5.58 -19.18 19.33
CA GLY A 64 5.39 -19.64 17.96
C GLY A 64 5.02 -21.13 17.88
N LYS A 65 3.92 -21.45 17.17
CA LYS A 65 3.43 -22.83 16.98
C LYS A 65 4.09 -23.55 15.80
N ARG A 66 4.58 -22.78 14.83
CA ARG A 66 5.34 -23.22 13.66
C ARG A 66 6.24 -22.08 13.18
N PRO A 67 7.24 -22.36 12.32
CA PRO A 67 7.96 -21.31 11.61
C PRO A 67 6.99 -20.46 10.77
N MET A 68 7.19 -19.15 10.83
CA MET A 68 6.51 -18.18 9.96
C MET A 68 7.39 -17.92 8.74
N VAL A 69 6.78 -17.88 7.55
CA VAL A 69 7.48 -17.65 6.29
C VAL A 69 6.95 -16.37 5.65
N LEU A 70 7.88 -15.50 5.26
CA LEU A 70 7.60 -14.31 4.46
C LEU A 70 8.40 -14.38 3.17
N CYS A 71 7.72 -14.21 2.05
CA CYS A 71 8.32 -14.01 0.75
C CYS A 71 8.14 -12.54 0.37
N PHE A 72 9.26 -11.84 0.20
CA PHE A 72 9.28 -10.43 -0.16
C PHE A 72 9.90 -10.27 -1.55
N PRO A 73 9.10 -10.10 -2.62
CA PRO A 73 9.61 -9.99 -3.99
C PRO A 73 10.40 -8.72 -4.33
N GLU A 74 10.90 -7.96 -3.34
CA GLU A 74 11.68 -6.71 -3.46
C GLU A 74 11.53 -5.98 -4.81
N ASP A 75 12.57 -5.97 -5.64
CA ASP A 75 12.57 -5.31 -6.95
C ASP A 75 11.84 -6.10 -8.05
N GLY A 76 11.54 -7.38 -7.81
CA GLY A 76 10.84 -8.28 -8.72
C GLY A 76 9.37 -7.91 -8.96
N TRP A 77 8.78 -7.02 -8.15
CA TRP A 77 7.40 -6.55 -8.37
C TRP A 77 7.15 -5.96 -9.77
N LYS A 78 8.18 -5.43 -10.43
CA LYS A 78 8.08 -4.88 -11.79
C LYS A 78 7.83 -5.98 -12.83
N GLU A 79 8.26 -7.21 -12.55
CA GLU A 79 8.06 -8.39 -13.40
C GLU A 79 6.74 -9.09 -13.07
N LEU A 80 6.40 -9.18 -11.77
CA LEU A 80 5.19 -9.86 -11.30
C LEU A 80 3.92 -9.05 -11.58
N VAL A 81 3.98 -7.73 -11.41
CA VAL A 81 2.86 -6.81 -11.64
C VAL A 81 3.34 -5.62 -12.49
N PRO A 82 3.53 -5.82 -13.80
CA PRO A 82 4.12 -4.82 -14.68
C PRO A 82 3.24 -3.59 -14.86
N SER A 83 3.85 -2.45 -15.20
CA SER A 83 3.16 -1.14 -15.21
C SER A 83 2.14 -0.96 -16.34
N ASP A 84 2.14 -1.85 -17.33
CA ASP A 84 1.23 -1.89 -18.48
C ASP A 84 -0.15 -2.44 -18.11
N VAL A 85 -0.26 -3.23 -17.03
CA VAL A 85 -1.55 -3.69 -16.49
C VAL A 85 -2.30 -2.60 -15.73
N TYR A 86 -1.64 -1.49 -15.40
CA TYR A 86 -2.24 -0.39 -14.64
C TYR A 86 -3.19 0.42 -15.52
N ARG A 87 -4.37 0.72 -14.97
CA ARG A 87 -5.45 1.44 -15.64
C ARG A 87 -5.64 2.86 -15.12
N CYS A 88 -5.13 3.18 -13.93
CA CYS A 88 -5.17 4.54 -13.42
C CYS A 88 -4.28 5.48 -14.25
N GLU A 89 -4.75 6.70 -14.43
CA GLU A 89 -4.06 7.75 -15.20
C GLU A 89 -3.23 8.66 -14.28
N THR A 90 -3.73 8.94 -13.08
CA THR A 90 -3.01 9.81 -12.15
C THR A 90 -1.84 9.09 -11.50
N ALA A 91 -0.74 9.83 -11.22
CA ALA A 91 0.41 9.29 -10.51
C ALA A 91 0.01 8.70 -9.16
N SER A 92 -0.83 9.43 -8.41
CA SER A 92 -1.45 8.96 -7.18
C SER A 92 -2.22 7.66 -7.41
N GLY A 93 -3.19 7.64 -8.32
CA GLY A 93 -4.03 6.47 -8.60
C GLY A 93 -3.21 5.24 -8.97
N ARG A 94 -2.13 5.41 -9.76
CA ARG A 94 -1.20 4.33 -10.09
C ARG A 94 -0.46 3.76 -8.88
N GLN A 95 -0.10 4.57 -7.89
CA GLN A 95 0.51 4.09 -6.65
C GLN A 95 -0.49 3.22 -5.85
N TRP A 96 -1.73 3.68 -5.71
CA TRP A 96 -2.79 2.92 -5.05
C TRP A 96 -3.11 1.61 -5.79
N GLU A 97 -3.22 1.67 -7.11
CA GLU A 97 -3.47 0.51 -7.96
C GLU A 97 -2.34 -0.52 -7.85
N GLN A 98 -1.08 -0.06 -7.91
CA GLN A 98 0.08 -0.92 -7.73
C GLN A 98 0.02 -1.63 -6.37
N MET A 99 -0.25 -0.90 -5.29
CA MET A 99 -0.35 -1.48 -3.95
C MET A 99 -1.45 -2.57 -3.87
N LEU A 100 -2.66 -2.28 -4.36
CA LEU A 100 -3.78 -3.22 -4.31
C LEU A 100 -3.52 -4.46 -5.18
N ARG A 101 -2.99 -4.28 -6.40
CA ARG A 101 -2.65 -5.39 -7.29
C ARG A 101 -1.55 -6.29 -6.71
N ARG A 102 -0.55 -5.72 -6.03
CA ARG A 102 0.48 -6.50 -5.34
C ARG A 102 -0.12 -7.37 -4.24
N ARG A 103 -1.05 -6.85 -3.43
CA ARG A 103 -1.76 -7.64 -2.40
C ARG A 103 -2.52 -8.82 -3.02
N ILE A 104 -3.25 -8.56 -4.12
CA ILE A 104 -3.98 -9.60 -4.85
C ILE A 104 -3.02 -10.64 -5.43
N TYR A 105 -1.92 -10.20 -6.04
CA TYR A 105 -0.91 -11.11 -6.60
C TYR A 105 -0.27 -11.98 -5.51
N HIS A 106 0.05 -11.37 -4.37
CA HIS A 106 0.63 -12.05 -3.21
C HIS A 106 -0.30 -13.20 -2.77
N HIS A 107 -1.58 -12.89 -2.61
CA HIS A 107 -2.61 -13.88 -2.31
C HIS A 107 -2.73 -15.02 -3.35
N GLU A 108 -2.69 -14.68 -4.64
CA GLU A 108 -2.93 -15.65 -5.72
C GLU A 108 -1.74 -16.58 -5.99
N TYR A 109 -0.50 -16.10 -5.83
CA TYR A 109 0.69 -16.78 -6.34
C TYR A 109 1.79 -17.02 -5.31
N ILE A 110 1.74 -16.37 -4.15
CA ILE A 110 2.79 -16.46 -3.13
C ILE A 110 2.21 -17.15 -1.88
N PRO A 111 2.41 -18.47 -1.71
CA PRO A 111 1.87 -19.21 -0.59
C PRO A 111 2.74 -19.03 0.66
N ASP A 112 2.75 -17.82 1.21
CA ASP A 112 3.43 -17.50 2.46
C ASP A 112 2.44 -17.09 3.57
N ASP A 113 2.98 -16.63 4.70
CA ASP A 113 2.19 -16.20 5.85
C ASP A 113 1.88 -14.69 5.85
N THR A 114 2.07 -13.98 4.74
CA THR A 114 1.69 -12.57 4.64
C THR A 114 0.19 -12.43 4.89
N VAL A 115 -0.17 -11.55 5.84
CA VAL A 115 -1.55 -11.21 6.15
C VAL A 115 -2.03 -10.15 5.17
N ILE A 116 -3.10 -10.45 4.43
CA ILE A 116 -3.78 -9.47 3.59
C ILE A 116 -4.78 -8.71 4.46
N VAL A 117 -4.67 -7.37 4.47
CA VAL A 117 -5.55 -6.47 5.23
C VAL A 117 -6.45 -5.64 4.32
N ASP A 118 -7.62 -5.28 4.84
CA ASP A 118 -8.66 -4.46 4.22
C ASP A 118 -8.41 -2.95 4.41
N THR A 119 -7.38 -2.57 5.16
CA THR A 119 -7.03 -1.18 5.43
C THR A 119 -5.94 -0.65 4.48
N ILE A 120 -5.88 0.66 4.34
CA ILE A 120 -4.77 1.33 3.67
C ILE A 120 -4.26 2.48 4.51
N ASP A 121 -2.94 2.54 4.67
CA ASP A 121 -2.28 3.57 5.44
C ASP A 121 -2.17 4.87 4.63
N ILE A 122 -2.69 5.95 5.21
CA ILE A 122 -2.56 7.29 4.67
C ILE A 122 -1.42 7.98 5.42
N PRO A 123 -0.35 8.41 4.72
CA PRO A 123 0.77 9.06 5.39
C PRO A 123 0.34 10.40 6.01
N HIS A 124 0.92 10.73 7.16
CA HIS A 124 0.70 12.03 7.79
C HIS A 124 1.22 13.17 6.91
N CYS A 125 0.41 14.23 6.74
CA CYS A 125 0.86 15.46 6.12
C CYS A 125 1.63 16.28 7.15
N ILE A 126 2.97 16.30 7.02
CA ILE A 126 3.85 17.07 7.92
C ILE A 126 4.34 18.30 7.16
N VAL A 127 3.96 19.48 7.64
CA VAL A 127 4.47 20.76 7.13
C VAL A 127 5.50 21.29 8.12
N GLY A 128 6.76 21.36 7.68
CA GLY A 128 7.84 21.91 8.47
C GLY A 128 7.93 23.44 8.32
N SER A 129 8.12 24.14 9.43
CA SER A 129 8.37 25.59 9.47
C SER A 129 9.84 25.96 9.26
N GLY A 130 10.73 24.97 9.14
CA GLY A 130 12.19 25.14 9.13
C GLY A 130 12.84 25.08 10.52
N LEU A 131 12.07 25.19 11.61
CA LEU A 131 12.53 25.02 13.00
C LEU A 131 11.72 23.97 13.79
N GLY A 132 10.74 23.34 13.15
CA GLY A 132 9.87 22.34 13.76
C GLY A 132 8.69 21.98 12.86
N VAL A 133 7.73 21.25 13.42
CA VAL A 133 6.45 20.93 12.76
C VAL A 133 5.45 22.03 13.12
N THR A 134 4.76 22.56 12.12
CA THR A 134 3.58 23.42 12.32
C THR A 134 2.32 22.54 12.32
N THR A 135 1.52 22.66 13.38
CA THR A 135 0.21 22.00 13.54
C THR A 135 -0.88 22.70 12.76
#